data_AF-A0A953Z6C7-F1
#
_entry.id   AF-A0A953Z6C7-F1
#
_cell.length_a   1.000
_cell.length_b   1.000
_cell.length_c   1.000
_cell.angle_alpha   90.00
_cell.angle_beta   90.00
_cell.angle_gamma   90.00
#
_symmetry.space_group_name_H-M   'P 1'
#
loop_
_entity.id
_entity.type
_entity.pdbx_description
1 polymer ?
#
loop_
_entity_poly.entity_id
_entity_poly.type
_entity_poly.pdbx_seq_one_letter_code
_entity_poly.pdbx_strand_id
1 'polypeptide(L)'
;MNLTTRFGSAIVAGFLALAAPAQSLFDRNDERDLIVLTNGKELHGRVLQRHTPDEVLLLQGNRRVRVDKNKITRIETVRDQIRAFFKRREGRDHGAAATHWEMCEWARKRKLPHLARVAAYATLARDPDHDKAHEFLEHRLRGKTWMWKLGSRYMPRDRFEEYTSDIGHGLVIQSENFVIETDAGLMRTCDALYDLERLYVWWLDEHGPALQLEEILEPLPLKVFDHDSNFPALSSQWMGYFVPKPYDDRTYLFYEENQRRPKQMFTMASQHLLYRTLVGDADPGGPQERFCAWIEFGVSQWAESQFHGDPGQAEPGDVRFDRVVATLAASNERYSLKNMLHLQIRDHFYATS
;
A
#
# COMPACT_ATOMS: atom_id res chain seq x y z
N MET A 1 50.72 -12.73 13.76
CA MET A 1 49.46 -12.34 14.44
C MET A 1 48.31 -12.77 13.55
N ASN A 2 47.72 -13.93 13.84
CA ASN A 2 46.64 -14.51 13.06
C ASN A 2 45.30 -14.14 13.69
N LEU A 3 44.51 -13.30 13.02
CA LEU A 3 43.12 -13.00 13.38
C LEU A 3 42.20 -13.97 12.65
N THR A 4 41.93 -15.12 13.27
CA THR A 4 40.84 -16.02 12.90
C THR A 4 39.55 -15.48 13.50
N THR A 5 38.77 -14.76 12.71
CA THR A 5 37.40 -14.35 13.03
C THR A 5 36.47 -15.56 12.88
N ARG A 6 36.05 -16.13 14.01
CA ARG A 6 35.00 -17.15 14.06
C ARG A 6 33.66 -16.47 13.80
N PHE A 7 33.03 -16.76 12.66
CA PHE A 7 31.60 -16.51 12.48
C PHE A 7 30.83 -17.48 13.38
N GLY A 8 30.33 -16.98 14.50
CA GLY A 8 29.39 -17.70 15.35
C GLY A 8 28.01 -17.71 14.70
N SER A 9 27.55 -18.90 14.32
CA SER A 9 26.16 -19.14 13.96
C SER A 9 25.28 -18.92 15.19
N ALA A 10 24.71 -17.72 15.32
CA ALA A 10 23.67 -17.46 16.31
C ALA A 10 22.38 -18.10 15.82
N ILE A 11 21.98 -19.19 16.48
CA ILE A 11 20.65 -19.79 16.36
C ILE A 11 19.65 -18.77 16.91
N VAL A 12 18.96 -18.07 16.01
CA VAL A 12 17.82 -17.22 16.36
C VAL A 12 16.68 -18.15 16.78
N ALA A 13 16.53 -18.36 18.08
CA ALA A 13 15.39 -19.05 18.66
C ALA A 13 14.14 -18.17 18.44
N GLY A 14 13.21 -18.70 17.65
CA GLY A 14 12.02 -18.00 17.18
C GLY A 14 11.07 -17.61 18.30
N PHE A 15 10.72 -16.32 18.31
CA PHE A 15 9.44 -15.87 18.84
C PHE A 15 8.37 -16.13 17.78
N LEU A 16 7.68 -17.27 17.90
CA LEU A 16 6.39 -17.50 17.25
C LEU A 16 5.37 -16.59 17.94
N ALA A 17 5.32 -15.32 17.52
CA ALA A 17 4.16 -14.49 17.75
C ALA A 17 2.98 -15.18 17.06
N LEU A 18 1.94 -15.49 17.83
CA LEU A 18 0.64 -15.92 17.32
C LEU A 18 0.07 -14.74 16.52
N ALA A 19 0.49 -14.59 15.26
CA ALA A 19 -0.25 -13.86 14.27
C ALA A 19 -1.57 -14.61 14.12
N ALA A 20 -2.62 -14.11 14.78
CA ALA A 20 -3.97 -14.55 14.45
C ALA A 20 -4.10 -14.40 12.92
N PRO A 21 -4.46 -15.47 12.18
CA PRO A 21 -4.66 -15.33 10.76
C PRO A 21 -5.69 -14.22 10.59
N ALA A 22 -5.31 -13.15 9.90
CA ALA A 22 -6.27 -12.19 9.39
C ALA A 22 -7.18 -12.99 8.47
N GLN A 23 -8.28 -13.51 9.04
CA GLN A 23 -9.36 -14.09 8.24
C GLN A 23 -9.71 -13.03 7.23
N SER A 24 -9.57 -13.38 5.94
CA SER A 24 -9.91 -12.53 4.81
C SER A 24 -11.19 -11.77 5.13
N LEU A 25 -11.03 -10.49 5.49
CA LEU A 25 -12.11 -9.51 5.67
C LEU A 25 -12.58 -9.03 4.29
N PHE A 26 -12.53 -9.90 3.28
CA PHE A 26 -13.28 -9.66 2.08
C PHE A 26 -14.75 -9.73 2.48
N ASP A 27 -15.40 -8.56 2.58
CA ASP A 27 -16.84 -8.53 2.59
C ASP A 27 -17.29 -9.11 1.25
N ARG A 28 -17.68 -10.40 1.28
CA ARG A 28 -18.14 -11.12 0.10
C ARG A 28 -19.33 -10.41 -0.54
N ASN A 29 -20.00 -9.53 0.19
CA ASN A 29 -21.12 -8.73 -0.27
C ASN A 29 -20.73 -7.26 -0.53
N ASP A 30 -19.46 -6.98 -0.83
CA ASP A 30 -19.05 -5.65 -1.29
C ASP A 30 -19.70 -5.34 -2.66
N GLU A 31 -20.72 -4.48 -2.63
CA GLU A 31 -21.55 -4.09 -3.77
C GLU A 31 -21.28 -2.65 -4.23
N ARG A 32 -20.08 -2.13 -3.95
CA ARG A 32 -19.75 -0.72 -4.18
C ARG A 32 -19.52 -0.34 -5.64
N ASP A 33 -19.16 -1.28 -6.51
CA ASP A 33 -19.04 -1.01 -7.95
C ASP A 33 -20.39 -1.19 -8.65
N LEU A 34 -20.59 -0.42 -9.71
CA LEU A 34 -21.81 -0.37 -10.51
C LEU A 34 -21.49 -0.54 -12.00
N ILE A 35 -22.15 -1.51 -12.63
CA ILE A 35 -22.21 -1.64 -14.09
C ILE A 35 -23.64 -1.34 -14.55
N VAL A 36 -23.81 -0.33 -15.39
CA VAL A 36 -25.09 0.01 -16.03
C VAL A 36 -25.10 -0.56 -17.43
N LEU A 37 -26.08 -1.41 -17.74
CA LEU A 37 -26.24 -2.04 -19.04
C LEU A 37 -26.98 -1.13 -20.04
N THR A 38 -26.91 -1.46 -21.33
CA THR A 38 -27.61 -0.75 -22.42
C THR A 38 -29.12 -0.82 -22.32
N ASN A 39 -29.67 -1.82 -21.63
CA ASN A 39 -31.09 -1.95 -21.33
C ASN A 39 -31.52 -1.23 -20.04
N GLY A 40 -30.62 -0.46 -19.40
CA GLY A 40 -30.88 0.26 -18.15
C GLY A 40 -30.80 -0.59 -16.88
N LYS A 41 -30.52 -1.90 -16.98
CA LYS A 41 -30.31 -2.76 -15.80
C LYS A 41 -29.00 -2.38 -15.11
N GLU A 42 -29.05 -2.25 -13.79
CA GLU A 42 -27.90 -2.02 -12.94
C GLU A 42 -27.43 -3.34 -12.31
N LEU A 43 -26.12 -3.57 -12.34
CA LEU A 43 -25.45 -4.68 -11.68
C LEU A 43 -24.50 -4.11 -10.62
N HIS A 44 -24.64 -4.56 -9.38
CA HIS A 44 -23.81 -4.14 -8.25
C HIS A 44 -22.87 -5.26 -7.82
N GLY A 45 -21.63 -4.94 -7.46
CA GLY A 45 -20.63 -5.92 -7.05
C GLY A 45 -19.24 -5.31 -6.93
N ARG A 46 -18.18 -6.12 -7.01
CA ARG A 46 -16.80 -5.64 -7.24
C ARG A 46 -16.30 -6.04 -8.61
N VAL A 47 -15.86 -5.09 -9.42
CA VAL A 47 -15.22 -5.36 -10.70
C VAL A 47 -13.84 -5.94 -10.41
N LEU A 48 -13.56 -7.13 -10.93
CA LEU A 48 -12.26 -7.79 -10.81
C LEU A 48 -11.42 -7.58 -12.07
N GLN A 49 -11.99 -7.81 -13.25
CA GLN A 49 -11.28 -7.65 -14.53
C GLN A 49 -11.98 -6.59 -15.36
N ARG A 50 -11.43 -5.37 -15.37
CA ARG A 50 -11.94 -4.24 -16.16
C ARG A 50 -11.32 -4.19 -17.56
N HIS A 51 -10.10 -4.69 -17.69
CA HIS A 51 -9.24 -4.46 -18.85
C HIS A 51 -9.28 -5.59 -19.88
N THR A 52 -9.97 -6.70 -19.61
CA THR A 52 -10.22 -7.78 -20.59
C THR A 52 -10.90 -7.21 -21.85
N PRO A 53 -10.47 -7.54 -23.09
CA PRO A 53 -10.93 -6.83 -24.29
C PRO A 53 -12.44 -6.81 -24.53
N ASP A 54 -13.12 -7.95 -24.35
CA ASP A 54 -14.52 -8.12 -24.78
C ASP A 54 -15.52 -8.16 -23.62
N GLU A 55 -15.05 -8.41 -22.40
CA GLU A 55 -15.91 -8.59 -21.22
C GLU A 55 -15.38 -7.84 -20.00
N VAL A 56 -16.26 -7.67 -19.02
CA VAL A 56 -15.92 -7.23 -17.67
C VAL A 56 -16.32 -8.34 -16.70
N LEU A 57 -15.42 -8.70 -15.80
CA LEU A 57 -15.70 -9.66 -14.73
C LEU A 57 -16.13 -8.93 -13.47
N LEU A 58 -17.38 -9.15 -13.05
CA LEU A 58 -17.97 -8.64 -11.82
C LEU A 58 -18.12 -9.77 -10.79
N LEU A 59 -17.75 -9.52 -9.54
CA LEU A 59 -18.00 -10.39 -8.41
C LEU A 59 -19.24 -9.93 -7.66
N GLN A 60 -20.21 -10.83 -7.49
CA GLN A 60 -21.44 -10.60 -6.73
C GLN A 60 -21.59 -11.71 -5.70
N GLY A 61 -21.28 -11.44 -4.43
CA GLY A 61 -21.22 -12.53 -3.45
C GLY A 61 -20.09 -13.50 -3.81
N ASN A 62 -20.45 -14.79 -3.88
CA ASN A 62 -19.55 -15.85 -4.35
C ASN A 62 -19.63 -16.11 -5.86
N ARG A 63 -20.37 -15.29 -6.62
CA ARG A 63 -20.61 -15.51 -8.05
C ARG A 63 -19.72 -14.62 -8.90
N ARG A 64 -19.19 -15.21 -9.96
CA ARG A 64 -18.49 -14.54 -11.05
C ARG A 64 -19.48 -14.28 -12.18
N VAL A 65 -19.71 -13.01 -12.50
CA VAL A 65 -20.61 -12.56 -13.56
C VAL A 65 -19.80 -11.90 -14.65
N ARG A 66 -19.79 -12.52 -15.83
CA ARG A 66 -19.19 -11.95 -17.03
C ARG A 66 -20.22 -11.09 -17.76
N VAL A 67 -19.81 -9.89 -18.13
CA VAL A 67 -20.67 -8.92 -18.83
C VAL A 67 -19.95 -8.48 -20.10
N ASP A 68 -20.54 -8.76 -21.25
CA ASP A 68 -20.02 -8.29 -22.54
C ASP A 68 -19.96 -6.76 -22.56
N LYS A 69 -18.81 -6.18 -22.95
CA LYS A 69 -18.62 -4.72 -22.98
C LYS A 69 -19.58 -4.01 -23.92
N ASN A 70 -20.02 -4.67 -25.00
CA ASN A 70 -21.03 -4.13 -25.91
C ASN A 70 -22.42 -3.95 -25.28
N LYS A 71 -22.67 -4.57 -24.12
CA LYS A 71 -23.89 -4.40 -23.33
C LYS A 71 -23.73 -3.39 -22.20
N ILE A 72 -22.56 -2.78 -22.03
CA ILE A 72 -22.27 -1.86 -20.94
C ILE A 72 -22.36 -0.41 -21.43
N THR A 73 -23.15 0.40 -20.74
CA THR A 73 -23.24 1.85 -20.96
C THR A 73 -22.25 2.60 -20.06
N ARG A 74 -22.10 2.16 -18.80
CA ARG A 74 -21.29 2.85 -17.79
C ARG A 74 -20.75 1.85 -16.77
N ILE A 75 -19.53 2.10 -16.30
CA ILE A 75 -18.91 1.41 -15.17
C ILE A 75 -18.48 2.48 -14.17
N GLU A 76 -18.83 2.31 -12.90
CA GLU A 76 -18.34 3.11 -11.79
C GLU A 76 -17.72 2.17 -10.76
N THR A 77 -16.44 2.37 -10.47
CA THR A 77 -15.70 1.53 -9.51
C THR A 77 -15.25 2.31 -8.28
N VAL A 78 -14.91 1.61 -7.21
CA VAL A 78 -14.17 2.15 -6.05
C VAL A 78 -12.92 2.89 -6.52
N ARG A 79 -12.16 2.35 -7.49
CA ARG A 79 -11.00 3.02 -8.09
C ARG A 79 -11.35 4.38 -8.70
N ASP A 80 -12.47 4.48 -9.42
CA ASP A 80 -12.92 5.76 -9.99
C ASP A 80 -13.28 6.77 -8.89
N GLN A 81 -13.85 6.32 -7.77
CA GLN A 81 -14.14 7.17 -6.63
C GLN A 81 -12.87 7.62 -5.90
N ILE A 82 -11.85 6.76 -5.78
CA ILE A 82 -10.52 7.11 -5.23
C ILE A 82 -9.84 8.14 -6.13
N ARG A 83 -9.88 7.98 -7.45
CA ARG A 83 -9.38 8.98 -8.40
C ARG A 83 -10.07 10.33 -8.18
N ALA A 84 -11.40 10.33 -8.04
CA ALA A 84 -12.17 11.54 -7.76
C ALA A 84 -11.87 12.14 -6.37
N PHE A 85 -11.55 11.32 -5.37
CA PHE A 85 -11.11 11.77 -4.05
C PHE A 85 -9.83 12.61 -4.17
N PHE A 86 -8.81 12.10 -4.85
CA PHE A 86 -7.54 12.81 -4.99
C PHE A 86 -7.64 14.05 -5.86
N LYS A 87 -8.39 13.99 -6.97
CA LYS A 87 -8.68 15.18 -7.79
C LYS A 87 -9.35 16.29 -6.98
N ARG A 88 -10.21 15.95 -6.01
CA ARG A 88 -10.82 16.94 -5.13
C ARG A 88 -9.82 17.51 -4.11
N ARG A 89 -8.83 16.71 -3.71
CA ARG A 89 -7.82 17.05 -2.71
C ARG A 89 -6.72 17.96 -3.29
N GLU A 90 -6.49 17.91 -4.60
CA GLU A 90 -5.55 18.78 -5.33
C GLU A 90 -5.77 20.27 -5.04
N GLY A 91 -4.67 21.01 -4.82
CA GLY A 91 -4.67 22.46 -4.61
C GLY A 91 -5.27 22.94 -3.28
N ARG A 92 -5.60 22.03 -2.36
CA ARG A 92 -6.10 22.37 -1.02
C ARG A 92 -4.97 22.52 -0.01
N ASP A 93 -5.23 23.25 1.07
CA ASP A 93 -4.31 23.31 2.20
C ASP A 93 -4.32 22.00 3.00
N HIS A 94 -3.31 21.17 2.78
CA HIS A 94 -3.14 19.89 3.48
C HIS A 94 -2.64 20.05 4.92
N GLY A 95 -2.27 21.26 5.35
CA GLY A 95 -1.93 21.58 6.74
C GLY A 95 -3.15 21.81 7.63
N ALA A 96 -4.29 22.18 7.05
CA ALA A 96 -5.52 22.49 7.80
C ALA A 96 -6.33 21.23 8.16
N ALA A 97 -6.70 21.08 9.44
CA ALA A 97 -7.58 20.00 9.90
C ALA A 97 -8.94 20.00 9.17
N ALA A 98 -9.50 21.19 8.91
CA ALA A 98 -10.77 21.35 8.20
C ALA A 98 -10.75 20.73 6.79
N THR A 99 -9.63 20.86 6.06
CA THR A 99 -9.46 20.21 4.75
C THR A 99 -9.64 18.70 4.84
N HIS A 100 -9.02 18.05 5.84
CA HIS A 100 -9.12 16.60 6.01
C HIS A 100 -10.51 16.18 6.45
N TRP A 101 -11.17 16.96 7.30
CA TRP A 101 -12.56 16.67 7.70
C TRP A 101 -13.53 16.75 6.51
N GLU A 102 -13.39 17.77 5.65
CA GLU A 102 -14.18 17.85 4.42
C GLU A 102 -13.98 16.63 3.52
N MET A 103 -12.75 16.13 3.43
CA MET A 103 -12.43 14.92 2.67
C MET A 103 -13.03 13.67 3.31
N CYS A 104 -13.06 13.57 4.66
CA CYS A 104 -13.75 12.51 5.39
C CYS A 104 -15.25 12.47 5.02
N GLU A 105 -15.94 13.61 5.11
CA GLU A 105 -17.36 13.68 4.78
C GLU A 105 -17.65 13.36 3.32
N TRP A 106 -16.77 13.80 2.41
CA TRP A 106 -16.87 13.50 0.99
C TRP A 106 -16.69 12.00 0.72
N ALA A 107 -15.62 11.38 1.26
CA ALA A 107 -15.33 9.96 1.11
C ALA A 107 -16.49 9.10 1.63
N ARG A 108 -17.06 9.46 2.78
CA ARG A 108 -18.25 8.77 3.33
C ARG A 108 -19.44 8.81 2.36
N LYS A 109 -19.72 9.98 1.77
CA LYS A 109 -20.80 10.13 0.77
C LYS A 109 -20.55 9.33 -0.51
N ARG A 110 -19.29 9.03 -0.82
CA ARG A 110 -18.86 8.23 -1.98
C ARG A 110 -18.60 6.76 -1.67
N LYS A 111 -19.03 6.27 -0.51
CA LYS A 111 -18.84 4.87 -0.07
C LYS A 111 -17.36 4.45 -0.05
N LEU A 112 -16.48 5.37 0.34
CA LEU A 112 -15.06 5.12 0.62
C LEU A 112 -14.82 5.16 2.14
N PRO A 113 -15.32 4.17 2.90
CA PRO A 113 -15.30 4.20 4.36
C PRO A 113 -13.88 4.18 4.93
N HIS A 114 -12.94 3.49 4.29
CA HIS A 114 -11.58 3.38 4.79
C HIS A 114 -10.80 4.68 4.54
N LEU A 115 -10.93 5.29 3.36
CA LEU A 115 -10.37 6.62 3.12
C LEU A 115 -11.03 7.70 3.99
N ALA A 116 -12.33 7.58 4.31
CA ALA A 116 -12.97 8.47 5.28
C ALA A 116 -12.33 8.35 6.67
N ARG A 117 -12.01 7.13 7.11
CA ARG A 117 -11.28 6.90 8.38
C ARG A 117 -9.87 7.44 8.34
N VAL A 118 -9.12 7.25 7.25
CA VAL A 118 -7.79 7.86 7.08
C VAL A 118 -7.87 9.38 7.19
N ALA A 119 -8.87 10.01 6.56
CA ALA A 119 -9.09 11.46 6.64
C ALA A 119 -9.50 11.95 8.03
N ALA A 120 -10.30 11.18 8.77
CA ALA A 120 -10.63 11.50 10.15
C ALA A 120 -9.40 11.41 11.07
N TYR A 121 -8.55 10.40 10.90
CA TYR A 121 -7.28 10.32 11.62
C TYR A 121 -6.33 11.47 11.26
N ALA A 122 -6.23 11.82 9.98
CA ALA A 122 -5.45 12.98 9.52
C ALA A 122 -5.99 14.31 10.08
N THR A 123 -7.29 14.40 10.35
CA THR A 123 -7.93 15.52 11.05
C THR A 123 -7.45 15.56 12.51
N LEU A 124 -7.58 14.45 13.25
CA LEU A 124 -7.16 14.37 14.66
C LEU A 124 -5.65 14.54 14.88
N ALA A 125 -4.83 14.19 13.89
CA ALA A 125 -3.39 14.45 13.93
C ALA A 125 -3.06 15.96 13.92
N ARG A 126 -3.97 16.80 13.42
CA ARG A 126 -3.81 18.26 13.27
C ARG A 126 -4.62 19.05 14.30
N ASP A 127 -5.84 18.60 14.56
CA ASP A 127 -6.76 19.15 15.55
C ASP A 127 -7.22 18.03 16.49
N PRO A 128 -6.49 17.82 17.60
CA PRO A 128 -6.71 16.71 18.51
C PRO A 128 -8.04 16.76 19.26
N ASP A 129 -8.69 17.92 19.29
CA ASP A 129 -9.95 18.15 20.00
C ASP A 129 -11.14 18.21 19.03
N HIS A 130 -10.96 17.78 17.77
CA HIS A 130 -12.01 17.81 16.75
C HIS A 130 -13.13 16.77 17.03
N ASP A 131 -14.17 17.19 17.75
CA ASP A 131 -15.27 16.36 18.25
C ASP A 131 -15.86 15.40 17.21
N LYS A 132 -16.22 15.90 16.02
CA LYS A 132 -16.86 15.07 14.98
C LYS A 132 -15.94 13.95 14.47
N ALA A 133 -14.63 14.16 14.51
CA ALA A 133 -13.67 13.16 14.05
C ALA A 133 -13.49 12.06 15.10
N HIS A 134 -13.48 12.43 16.39
CA HIS A 134 -13.54 11.49 17.51
C HIS A 134 -14.80 10.63 17.43
N GLU A 135 -15.97 11.24 17.29
CA GLU A 135 -17.25 10.53 17.19
C GLU A 135 -17.25 9.56 16.01
N PHE A 136 -16.80 10.00 14.83
CA PHE A 136 -16.72 9.16 13.64
C PHE A 136 -15.77 7.97 13.79
N LEU A 137 -14.66 8.14 14.51
CA LEU A 137 -13.70 7.07 14.83
C LEU A 137 -14.09 6.25 16.07
N GLU A 138 -15.30 6.48 16.60
CA GLU A 138 -15.86 5.81 17.77
C GLU A 138 -15.01 5.99 19.04
N HIS A 139 -14.29 7.12 19.13
CA HIS A 139 -13.64 7.54 20.37
C HIS A 139 -14.71 8.03 21.36
N ARG A 140 -14.40 8.03 22.66
CA ARG A 140 -15.39 8.32 23.71
C ARG A 140 -14.94 9.47 24.57
N LEU A 141 -15.82 10.45 24.81
CA LEU A 141 -15.55 11.50 25.78
C LEU A 141 -15.78 10.97 27.20
N ARG A 142 -14.74 11.03 28.05
CA ARG A 142 -14.85 10.71 29.48
C ARG A 142 -14.46 11.92 30.31
N GLY A 143 -15.45 12.59 30.88
CA GLY A 143 -15.22 13.89 31.53
C GLY A 143 -14.91 14.95 30.49
N LYS A 144 -13.68 15.50 30.50
CA LYS A 144 -13.18 16.49 29.53
C LYS A 144 -12.11 15.94 28.59
N THR A 145 -11.90 14.62 28.59
CA THR A 145 -10.80 13.99 27.84
C THR A 145 -11.36 12.98 26.87
N TRP A 146 -10.94 13.08 25.61
CA TRP A 146 -11.23 12.09 24.59
C TRP A 146 -10.41 10.81 24.83
N MET A 147 -11.12 9.68 24.86
CA MET A 147 -10.55 8.36 25.00
C MET A 147 -10.51 7.69 23.63
N TRP A 148 -9.29 7.54 23.10
CA TRP A 148 -8.98 6.99 21.79
C TRP A 148 -9.19 5.48 21.79
N LYS A 149 -9.91 5.00 20.78
CA LYS A 149 -10.24 3.59 20.62
C LYS A 149 -9.09 2.86 19.89
N LEU A 150 -8.60 1.78 20.49
CA LEU A 150 -7.66 0.84 19.88
C LEU A 150 -8.16 -0.59 20.12
N GLY A 151 -8.72 -1.20 19.07
CA GLY A 151 -9.45 -2.47 19.20
C GLY A 151 -10.62 -2.34 20.19
N SER A 152 -10.57 -3.10 21.29
CA SER A 152 -11.55 -3.04 22.39
C SER A 152 -11.16 -2.07 23.52
N ARG A 153 -9.96 -1.49 23.47
CA ARG A 153 -9.42 -0.62 24.53
C ARG A 153 -9.73 0.85 24.23
N TYR A 154 -9.86 1.63 25.30
CA TYR A 154 -10.02 3.08 25.26
C TYR A 154 -8.98 3.71 26.18
N MET A 155 -8.16 4.63 25.67
CA MET A 155 -7.11 5.27 26.45
C MET A 155 -6.95 6.75 26.08
N PRO A 156 -6.42 7.61 26.97
CA PRO A 156 -6.10 8.99 26.61
C PRO A 156 -5.04 9.03 25.50
N ARG A 157 -5.01 10.13 24.75
CA ARG A 157 -4.12 10.29 23.59
C ARG A 157 -2.65 9.95 23.89
N ASP A 158 -2.08 10.53 24.95
CA ASP A 158 -0.66 10.33 25.27
C ASP A 158 -0.32 8.85 25.47
N ARG A 159 -1.22 8.10 26.13
CA ARG A 159 -1.07 6.65 26.30
C ARG A 159 -1.31 5.89 25.00
N PHE A 160 -2.18 6.35 24.13
CA PHE A 160 -2.38 5.78 22.81
C PHE A 160 -1.11 5.91 21.97
N GLU A 161 -0.50 7.10 21.96
CA GLU A 161 0.74 7.38 21.22
C GLU A 161 1.92 6.59 21.81
N GLU A 162 2.09 6.59 23.12
CA GLU A 162 3.11 5.77 23.82
C GLU A 162 2.92 4.28 23.50
N TYR A 163 1.70 3.76 23.61
CA TYR A 163 1.42 2.34 23.36
C TYR A 163 1.67 1.93 21.91
N THR A 164 1.39 2.82 20.95
CA THR A 164 1.55 2.52 19.51
C THR A 164 2.95 2.83 18.97
N SER A 165 3.83 3.43 19.76
CA SER A 165 5.26 3.62 19.43
C SER A 165 6.12 2.36 19.55
N ASP A 166 5.56 1.27 20.09
CA ASP A 166 6.18 -0.06 20.06
C ASP A 166 5.57 -0.86 18.90
N ILE A 167 6.40 -1.36 17.98
CA ILE A 167 5.93 -2.14 16.84
C ILE A 167 5.19 -3.43 17.24
N GLY A 168 5.46 -3.98 18.44
CA GLY A 168 4.68 -5.11 18.99
C GLY A 168 3.21 -4.74 19.29
N HIS A 169 2.93 -3.45 19.36
CA HIS A 169 1.64 -2.82 19.61
C HIS A 169 1.31 -1.75 18.56
N GLY A 170 1.91 -1.87 17.37
CA GLY A 170 1.87 -0.87 16.32
C GLY A 170 0.45 -0.44 15.96
N LEU A 171 0.36 0.82 15.55
CA LEU A 171 -0.84 1.40 14.96
C LEU A 171 -1.19 0.65 13.66
N VAL A 172 -2.44 0.20 13.54
CA VAL A 172 -2.96 -0.42 12.32
C VAL A 172 -4.01 0.48 11.70
N ILE A 173 -3.73 1.03 10.52
CA ILE A 173 -4.68 1.83 9.75
C ILE A 173 -4.84 1.25 8.35
N GLN A 174 -6.11 1.07 7.97
CA GLN A 174 -6.52 0.57 6.68
C GLN A 174 -7.11 1.70 5.83
N SER A 175 -6.68 1.76 4.58
CA SER A 175 -7.26 2.47 3.44
C SER A 175 -8.10 1.50 2.58
N GLU A 176 -8.53 1.89 1.38
CA GLU A 176 -9.35 1.01 0.55
C GLU A 176 -8.55 -0.21 0.05
N ASN A 177 -7.28 0.00 -0.34
CA ASN A 177 -6.44 -1.02 -0.99
C ASN A 177 -5.19 -1.39 -0.18
N PHE A 178 -4.89 -0.68 0.91
CA PHE A 178 -3.70 -0.93 1.73
C PHE A 178 -4.01 -0.91 3.21
N VAL A 179 -3.26 -1.70 3.99
CA VAL A 179 -3.25 -1.63 5.45
C VAL A 179 -1.82 -1.51 5.96
N ILE A 180 -1.55 -0.49 6.78
CA ILE A 180 -0.24 -0.26 7.39
C ILE A 180 -0.31 -0.62 8.88
N GLU A 181 0.59 -1.50 9.30
CA GLU A 181 0.99 -1.74 10.70
C GLU A 181 2.31 -0.98 10.96
N THR A 182 2.35 -0.10 11.95
CA THR A 182 3.49 0.81 12.12
C THR A 182 3.64 1.40 13.52
N ASP A 183 4.86 1.74 13.89
CA ASP A 183 5.22 2.52 15.07
C ASP A 183 5.57 4.00 14.75
N ALA A 184 5.46 4.41 13.48
CA ALA A 184 5.86 5.75 13.01
C ALA A 184 4.86 6.88 13.29
N GLY A 185 3.81 6.58 14.06
CA GLY A 185 2.79 7.55 14.46
C GLY A 185 1.75 7.89 13.39
N LEU A 186 0.72 8.62 13.83
CA LEU A 186 -0.54 8.78 13.10
C LEU A 186 -0.39 9.52 11.77
N MET A 187 0.29 10.68 11.79
CA MET A 187 0.39 11.55 10.61
C MET A 187 1.13 10.86 9.46
N ARG A 188 2.31 10.32 9.75
CA ARG A 188 3.15 9.62 8.78
C ARG A 188 2.40 8.45 8.14
N THR A 189 1.61 7.72 8.94
CA THR A 189 0.75 6.63 8.46
C THR A 189 -0.32 7.12 7.50
N CYS A 190 -1.05 8.18 7.84
CA CYS A 190 -2.07 8.75 6.96
C CYS A 190 -1.49 9.26 5.64
N ASP A 191 -0.35 9.94 5.70
CA ASP A 191 0.34 10.46 4.52
C ASP A 191 0.83 9.31 3.62
N ALA A 192 1.43 8.27 4.18
CA ALA A 192 1.82 7.08 3.43
C ALA A 192 0.62 6.39 2.75
N LEU A 193 -0.51 6.23 3.45
CA LEU A 193 -1.72 5.63 2.88
C LEU A 193 -2.28 6.46 1.71
N TYR A 194 -2.26 7.79 1.79
CA TYR A 194 -2.68 8.62 0.66
C TYR A 194 -1.79 8.46 -0.56
N ASP A 195 -0.47 8.42 -0.36
CA ASP A 195 0.50 8.21 -1.43
C ASP A 195 0.34 6.83 -2.08
N LEU A 196 0.12 5.78 -1.28
CA LEU A 196 -0.12 4.42 -1.77
C LEU A 196 -1.43 4.30 -2.56
N GLU A 197 -2.51 4.94 -2.12
CA GLU A 197 -3.78 4.93 -2.85
C GLU A 197 -3.69 5.68 -4.19
N ARG A 198 -2.88 6.74 -4.28
CA ARG A 198 -2.55 7.37 -5.56
C ARG A 198 -1.72 6.44 -6.45
N LEU A 199 -0.73 5.73 -5.88
CA LEU A 199 0.03 4.70 -6.59
C LEU A 199 -0.88 3.64 -7.18
N TYR A 200 -1.86 3.13 -6.42
CA TYR A 200 -2.82 2.14 -6.89
C TYR A 200 -3.61 2.61 -8.11
N VAL A 201 -4.20 3.81 -8.03
CA VAL A 201 -4.97 4.38 -9.14
C VAL A 201 -4.10 4.52 -10.38
N TRP A 202 -2.91 5.11 -10.23
CA TRP A 202 -1.95 5.26 -11.32
C TRP A 202 -1.52 3.92 -11.91
N TRP A 203 -1.17 2.93 -11.08
CA TRP A 203 -0.72 1.60 -11.50
C TRP A 203 -1.73 0.94 -12.44
N LEU A 204 -3.00 0.92 -12.05
CA LEU A 204 -4.06 0.30 -12.84
C LEU A 204 -4.51 1.12 -14.05
N ASP A 205 -4.31 2.44 -14.04
CA ASP A 205 -4.62 3.29 -15.19
C ASP A 205 -3.50 3.24 -16.24
N GLU A 206 -2.24 3.25 -15.80
CA GLU A 206 -1.04 3.23 -16.66
C GLU A 206 -0.78 1.84 -17.26
N HIS A 207 -0.80 0.79 -16.43
CA HIS A 207 -0.41 -0.55 -16.86
C HIS A 207 -1.59 -1.48 -17.11
N GLY A 208 -2.76 -1.16 -16.54
CA GLY A 208 -3.94 -2.02 -16.58
C GLY A 208 -4.38 -2.42 -17.98
N PRO A 209 -4.54 -1.48 -18.94
CA PRO A 209 -4.96 -1.82 -20.29
C PRO A 209 -3.99 -2.76 -21.03
N ALA A 210 -2.68 -2.53 -20.87
CA ALA A 210 -1.65 -3.30 -21.58
C ALA A 210 -1.42 -4.70 -20.98
N LEU A 211 -1.47 -4.80 -19.65
CA LEU A 211 -1.21 -6.03 -18.91
C LEU A 211 -2.48 -6.78 -18.47
N GLN A 212 -3.65 -6.22 -18.77
CA GLN A 212 -4.95 -6.73 -18.32
C GLN A 212 -5.02 -6.93 -16.80
N LEU A 213 -4.49 -5.96 -16.05
CA LEU A 213 -4.38 -6.06 -14.59
C LEU A 213 -5.75 -6.23 -13.92
N GLU A 214 -5.79 -7.07 -12.90
CA GLU A 214 -6.95 -7.26 -12.03
C GLU A 214 -7.02 -6.17 -10.94
N GLU A 215 -8.23 -5.90 -10.45
CA GLU A 215 -8.45 -5.03 -9.28
C GLU A 215 -8.10 -5.76 -7.98
N ILE A 216 -7.71 -4.99 -6.97
CA ILE A 216 -7.42 -5.54 -5.65
C ILE A 216 -8.70 -5.62 -4.83
N LEU A 217 -8.92 -6.80 -4.27
CA LEU A 217 -10.12 -7.10 -3.48
C LEU A 217 -9.85 -7.15 -1.98
N GLU A 218 -8.63 -7.52 -1.59
CA GLU A 218 -8.21 -7.52 -0.20
C GLU A 218 -7.07 -6.52 -0.02
N PRO A 219 -7.10 -5.68 1.03
CA PRO A 219 -6.05 -4.69 1.26
C PRO A 219 -4.68 -5.34 1.35
N LEU A 220 -3.70 -4.70 0.72
CA LEU A 220 -2.31 -5.13 0.73
C LEU A 220 -1.66 -4.77 2.08
N PRO A 221 -1.14 -5.74 2.85
CA PRO A 221 -0.51 -5.44 4.13
C PRO A 221 0.91 -4.92 3.97
N LEU A 222 1.21 -3.88 4.74
CA LEU A 222 2.54 -3.30 4.91
C LEU A 222 2.86 -3.22 6.40
N LYS A 223 4.11 -3.53 6.74
CA LYS A 223 4.69 -3.28 8.05
C LYS A 223 5.78 -2.22 7.90
N VAL A 224 5.57 -1.06 8.51
CA VAL A 224 6.41 0.12 8.34
C VAL A 224 7.03 0.49 9.69
N PHE A 225 8.34 0.41 9.79
CA PHE A 225 9.08 0.73 11.00
C PHE A 225 9.49 2.20 11.00
N ASP A 226 9.43 2.88 12.15
CA ASP A 226 9.77 4.30 12.27
C ASP A 226 11.27 4.58 12.05
N HIS A 227 12.11 3.55 12.21
CA HIS A 227 13.56 3.64 12.04
C HIS A 227 14.13 2.31 11.51
N ASP A 228 15.32 2.38 10.92
CA ASP A 228 16.07 1.22 10.45
C ASP A 228 16.52 0.29 11.59
N SER A 229 16.85 0.82 12.77
CA SER A 229 17.32 0.02 13.91
C SER A 229 16.36 -1.09 14.38
N ASN A 230 15.06 -0.92 14.16
CA ASN A 230 14.02 -1.90 14.49
C ASN A 230 13.62 -2.77 13.29
N PHE A 231 14.18 -2.52 12.11
CA PHE A 231 13.81 -3.17 10.86
C PHE A 231 14.44 -4.57 10.74
N PRO A 232 13.66 -5.64 10.47
CA PRO A 232 14.17 -6.99 10.32
C PRO A 232 14.82 -7.20 8.94
N ALA A 233 16.04 -6.71 8.75
CA ALA A 233 16.73 -6.83 7.47
C ALA A 233 16.92 -8.30 7.02
N LEU A 234 16.56 -8.61 5.77
CA LEU A 234 16.77 -9.94 5.15
C LEU A 234 18.19 -10.17 4.65
N SER A 235 19.00 -9.11 4.57
CA SER A 235 20.37 -9.18 4.07
C SER A 235 21.24 -8.15 4.81
N SER A 236 22.54 -8.11 4.50
CA SER A 236 23.43 -7.05 4.99
C SER A 236 23.07 -5.65 4.47
N GLN A 237 22.18 -5.55 3.49
CA GLN A 237 21.67 -4.29 2.97
C GLN A 237 20.36 -3.91 3.65
N TRP A 238 20.33 -2.68 4.19
CA TRP A 238 19.15 -2.06 4.77
C TRP A 238 18.27 -1.47 3.67
N MET A 239 17.41 -2.33 3.11
CA MET A 239 16.41 -1.96 2.12
C MET A 239 15.08 -2.60 2.47
N GLY A 240 13.99 -1.91 2.12
CA GLY A 240 12.66 -2.47 2.16
C GLY A 240 12.57 -3.72 1.29
N TYR A 241 11.64 -4.61 1.62
CA TYR A 241 11.43 -5.84 0.85
C TYR A 241 9.96 -6.27 0.88
N PHE A 242 9.53 -6.93 -0.19
CA PHE A 242 8.25 -7.63 -0.26
C PHE A 242 8.46 -9.14 -0.12
N VAL A 243 7.59 -9.80 0.65
CA VAL A 243 7.55 -11.25 0.80
C VAL A 243 6.27 -11.78 0.14
N PRO A 244 6.35 -12.45 -1.02
CA PRO A 244 5.17 -12.98 -1.70
C PRO A 244 4.55 -14.16 -0.96
N LYS A 245 3.33 -14.53 -1.36
CA LYS A 245 2.74 -15.83 -1.01
C LYS A 245 3.60 -17.00 -1.49
N PRO A 246 3.49 -18.18 -0.84
CA PRO A 246 2.61 -18.49 0.30
C PRO A 246 3.17 -18.06 1.67
N TYR A 247 4.27 -17.32 1.72
CA TYR A 247 4.99 -17.05 2.97
C TYR A 247 4.27 -16.03 3.88
N ASP A 248 4.19 -14.76 3.48
CA ASP A 248 3.59 -13.71 4.33
C ASP A 248 2.70 -12.72 3.55
N ASP A 249 2.93 -12.55 2.23
CA ASP A 249 2.17 -11.60 1.39
C ASP A 249 2.24 -10.16 1.90
N ARG A 250 3.42 -9.73 2.38
CA ARG A 250 3.58 -8.46 3.11
C ARG A 250 4.78 -7.68 2.65
N THR A 251 4.60 -6.37 2.58
CA THR A 251 5.67 -5.40 2.34
C THR A 251 6.27 -4.91 3.65
N TYR A 252 7.59 -4.92 3.77
CA TYR A 252 8.35 -4.44 4.91
C TYR A 252 9.13 -3.19 4.51
N LEU A 253 8.92 -2.09 5.24
CA LEU A 253 9.51 -0.79 4.96
C LEU A 253 9.99 -0.14 6.26
N PHE A 254 10.83 0.88 6.16
CA PHE A 254 11.23 1.70 7.28
C PHE A 254 11.45 3.16 6.86
N TYR A 255 11.44 4.09 7.81
CA TYR A 255 11.88 5.46 7.57
C TYR A 255 13.40 5.57 7.81
N GLU A 256 14.12 6.19 6.89
CA GLU A 256 15.50 6.63 7.16
C GLU A 256 15.49 7.95 7.95
N GLU A 257 16.63 8.25 8.58
CA GLU A 257 16.81 9.49 9.31
C GLU A 257 16.46 10.70 8.41
N ASN A 258 15.67 11.63 8.95
CA ASN A 258 15.18 12.84 8.26
C ASN A 258 14.29 12.60 7.03
N GLN A 259 13.92 11.36 6.70
CA GLN A 259 12.92 11.10 5.67
C GLN A 259 11.51 11.26 6.22
N ARG A 260 10.62 11.81 5.38
CA ARG A 260 9.20 12.01 5.71
C ARG A 260 8.28 10.96 5.07
N ARG A 261 8.84 10.03 4.30
CA ARG A 261 8.19 8.89 3.65
C ARG A 261 9.06 7.64 3.86
N PRO A 262 8.50 6.43 3.97
CA PRO A 262 9.31 5.22 4.06
C PRO A 262 10.21 5.07 2.83
N LYS A 263 11.43 4.59 3.05
CA LYS A 263 12.43 4.40 1.99
C LYS A 263 11.90 3.43 0.92
N GLN A 264 11.93 3.83 -0.35
CA GLN A 264 11.51 3.02 -1.50
C GLN A 264 10.06 2.50 -1.40
N MET A 265 9.17 3.28 -0.76
CA MET A 265 7.78 2.89 -0.52
C MET A 265 7.06 2.53 -1.83
N PHE A 266 7.22 3.32 -2.89
CA PHE A 266 6.52 3.06 -4.15
C PHE A 266 7.09 1.84 -4.86
N THR A 267 8.40 1.64 -4.80
CA THR A 267 9.05 0.44 -5.35
C THR A 267 8.47 -0.81 -4.70
N MET A 268 8.45 -0.90 -3.37
CA MET A 268 8.00 -2.12 -2.69
C MET A 268 6.49 -2.32 -2.83
N ALA A 269 5.70 -1.24 -2.76
CA ALA A 269 4.26 -1.32 -2.99
C ALA A 269 3.93 -1.75 -4.42
N SER A 270 4.67 -1.28 -5.44
CA SER A 270 4.50 -1.73 -6.83
C SER A 270 4.83 -3.20 -7.03
N GLN A 271 5.82 -3.75 -6.31
CA GLN A 271 6.07 -5.20 -6.34
C GLN A 271 4.87 -5.97 -5.78
N HIS A 272 4.33 -5.51 -4.66
CA HIS A 272 3.14 -6.12 -4.06
C HIS A 272 1.92 -6.02 -5.00
N LEU A 273 1.69 -4.85 -5.61
CA LEU A 273 0.66 -4.64 -6.63
C LEU A 273 0.84 -5.60 -7.81
N LEU A 274 2.05 -5.76 -8.33
CA LEU A 274 2.35 -6.67 -9.45
C LEU A 274 1.93 -8.11 -9.12
N TYR A 275 2.26 -8.59 -7.93
CA TYR A 275 1.84 -9.93 -7.51
C TYR A 275 0.33 -10.05 -7.40
N ARG A 276 -0.35 -9.04 -6.85
CA ARG A 276 -1.79 -9.13 -6.56
C ARG A 276 -2.68 -8.81 -7.74
N THR A 277 -2.15 -8.16 -8.78
CA THR A 277 -2.91 -7.74 -9.97
C THR A 277 -2.55 -8.51 -11.24
N LEU A 278 -1.43 -9.25 -11.25
CA LEU A 278 -0.97 -9.98 -12.44
C LEU A 278 -0.47 -11.41 -12.14
N VAL A 279 0.47 -11.57 -11.19
CA VAL A 279 1.14 -12.88 -10.98
C VAL A 279 0.23 -13.87 -10.25
N GLY A 280 -0.55 -13.39 -9.28
CA GLY A 280 -1.37 -14.21 -8.39
C GLY A 280 -0.54 -14.96 -7.33
N ASP A 281 -1.12 -16.04 -6.81
CA ASP A 281 -0.53 -16.90 -5.77
C ASP A 281 0.50 -17.88 -6.38
N ALA A 282 1.54 -17.35 -7.03
CA ALA A 282 2.66 -18.16 -7.53
C ALA A 282 3.54 -18.64 -6.35
N ASP A 283 4.04 -19.87 -6.41
CA ASP A 283 5.07 -20.36 -5.49
C ASP A 283 6.44 -20.07 -6.10
N PRO A 284 7.16 -19.04 -5.63
CA PRO A 284 8.45 -18.69 -6.21
C PRO A 284 9.56 -19.67 -5.81
N GLY A 285 9.34 -20.60 -4.87
CA GLY A 285 10.33 -21.57 -4.37
C GLY A 285 11.07 -21.14 -3.09
N GLY A 286 11.03 -19.84 -2.76
CA GLY A 286 11.59 -19.27 -1.52
C GLY A 286 11.10 -17.84 -1.25
N PRO A 287 11.16 -17.32 0.00
CA PRO A 287 10.74 -15.94 0.31
C PRO A 287 11.61 -14.86 -0.38
N GLN A 288 12.81 -15.25 -0.82
CA GLN A 288 13.74 -14.42 -1.60
C GLN A 288 13.70 -14.73 -3.09
N GLU A 289 12.99 -15.77 -3.52
CA GLU A 289 12.87 -16.12 -4.92
C GLU A 289 11.77 -15.27 -5.56
N ARG A 290 11.98 -14.90 -6.82
CA ARG A 290 11.15 -13.96 -7.59
C ARG A 290 10.61 -14.65 -8.82
N PHE A 291 9.38 -14.29 -9.20
CA PHE A 291 8.78 -14.82 -10.42
C PHE A 291 9.52 -14.32 -11.66
N CYS A 292 9.82 -13.01 -11.70
CA CYS A 292 10.54 -12.40 -12.79
C CYS A 292 11.27 -11.13 -12.31
N ALA A 293 12.48 -11.31 -11.79
CA ALA A 293 13.23 -10.24 -11.12
C ALA A 293 13.35 -8.94 -11.93
N TRP A 294 13.60 -9.01 -13.25
CA TRP A 294 13.72 -7.79 -14.05
C TRP A 294 12.43 -6.97 -14.12
N ILE A 295 11.26 -7.62 -14.19
CA ILE A 295 9.96 -6.93 -14.20
C ILE A 295 9.72 -6.34 -12.81
N GLU A 296 9.92 -7.15 -11.78
CA GLU A 296 9.66 -6.78 -10.40
C GLU A 296 10.52 -5.61 -9.93
N PHE A 297 11.80 -5.55 -10.31
CA PHE A 297 12.65 -4.41 -9.99
C PHE A 297 12.49 -3.27 -10.98
N GLY A 298 12.50 -3.55 -12.28
CA GLY A 298 12.48 -2.52 -13.32
C GLY A 298 11.20 -1.67 -13.30
N VAL A 299 10.03 -2.32 -13.32
CA VAL A 299 8.75 -1.61 -13.33
C VAL A 299 8.52 -0.87 -12.00
N SER A 300 8.91 -1.46 -10.88
CA SER A 300 8.74 -0.84 -9.56
C SER A 300 9.70 0.31 -9.28
N GLN A 301 10.97 0.21 -9.70
CA GLN A 301 11.90 1.35 -9.63
C GLN A 301 11.47 2.47 -10.57
N TRP A 302 10.91 2.12 -11.72
CA TRP A 302 10.29 3.11 -12.60
C TRP A 302 9.13 3.81 -11.90
N ALA A 303 8.23 3.09 -11.23
CA ALA A 303 7.16 3.71 -10.43
C ALA A 303 7.72 4.68 -9.36
N GLU A 304 8.74 4.26 -8.60
CA GLU A 304 9.41 5.15 -7.63
C GLU A 304 9.95 6.42 -8.26
N SER A 305 10.58 6.32 -9.43
CA SER A 305 11.15 7.46 -10.14
C SER A 305 10.11 8.46 -10.66
N GLN A 306 8.84 8.06 -10.72
CA GLN A 306 7.73 8.88 -11.21
C GLN A 306 7.05 9.67 -10.09
N PHE A 307 7.02 9.15 -8.86
CA PHE A 307 6.23 9.76 -7.79
C PHE A 307 7.02 10.84 -7.04
N HIS A 308 6.52 12.07 -7.08
CA HIS A 308 7.14 13.24 -6.45
C HIS A 308 6.15 14.02 -5.60
N GLY A 309 6.66 14.79 -4.66
CA GLY A 309 5.86 15.69 -3.82
C GLY A 309 5.98 15.39 -2.33
N ASP A 310 5.37 16.27 -1.53
CA ASP A 310 5.29 16.10 -0.08
C ASP A 310 4.58 14.79 0.30
N PRO A 311 4.87 14.23 1.49
CA PRO A 311 4.14 13.08 2.02
C PRO A 311 2.63 13.31 2.01
N GLY A 312 1.90 12.29 1.57
CA GLY A 312 0.45 12.34 1.42
C GLY A 312 -0.03 13.18 0.24
N GLN A 313 0.88 13.69 -0.60
CA GLN A 313 0.60 14.49 -1.78
C GLN A 313 1.41 14.01 -2.99
N ALA A 314 1.98 12.82 -2.94
CA ALA A 314 2.80 12.32 -4.02
C ALA A 314 1.98 12.13 -5.30
N GLU A 315 2.48 12.62 -6.42
CA GLU A 315 1.83 12.51 -7.73
C GLU A 315 2.83 11.98 -8.76
N PRO A 316 2.37 11.18 -9.74
CA PRO A 316 3.20 10.79 -10.86
C PRO A 316 3.54 12.04 -11.69
N GLY A 317 4.82 12.22 -12.00
CA GLY A 317 5.35 13.34 -12.76
C GLY A 317 6.35 12.88 -13.81
N ASP A 318 7.39 13.68 -14.06
CA ASP A 318 8.50 13.27 -14.93
C ASP A 318 9.40 12.24 -14.23
N VAL A 319 9.91 11.29 -15.02
CA VAL A 319 10.85 10.28 -14.55
C VAL A 319 12.14 10.93 -14.04
N ARG A 320 12.51 10.64 -12.78
CA ARG A 320 13.80 11.03 -12.20
C ARG A 320 14.67 9.81 -11.97
N PHE A 321 15.54 9.53 -12.92
CA PHE A 321 16.61 8.55 -12.71
C PHE A 321 17.75 9.19 -11.91
N ASP A 322 18.30 8.42 -10.97
CA ASP A 322 19.63 8.71 -10.46
C ASP A 322 20.62 8.63 -11.63
N ARG A 323 21.27 9.76 -11.93
CA ARG A 323 22.22 9.85 -13.05
C ARG A 323 23.39 8.89 -12.88
N VAL A 324 23.83 8.61 -11.66
CA VAL A 324 24.92 7.67 -11.37
C VAL A 324 24.48 6.25 -11.72
N VAL A 325 23.30 5.84 -11.25
CA VAL A 325 22.73 4.51 -11.56
C VAL A 325 22.49 4.35 -13.06
N ALA A 326 21.91 5.37 -13.71
CA ALA A 326 21.67 5.36 -15.15
C ALA A 326 22.98 5.27 -15.96
N THR A 327 24.03 5.99 -15.53
CA THR A 327 25.34 5.93 -16.16
C THR A 327 26.01 4.57 -15.95
N LEU A 328 25.91 4.01 -14.75
CA LEU A 328 26.42 2.67 -14.44
C LEU A 328 25.73 1.60 -15.31
N ALA A 329 24.40 1.65 -15.39
CA ALA A 329 23.62 0.74 -16.22
C ALA A 329 23.97 0.87 -17.72
N ALA A 330 24.09 2.10 -18.24
CA ALA A 330 24.46 2.36 -19.63
C ALA A 330 25.91 1.98 -19.96
N SER A 331 26.82 2.05 -18.99
CA SER A 331 28.24 1.71 -19.16
C SER A 331 28.52 0.21 -19.12
N ASN A 332 27.59 -0.61 -18.63
CA ASN A 332 27.78 -2.05 -18.54
C ASN A 332 27.33 -2.73 -19.85
N GLU A 333 28.28 -3.01 -20.75
CA GLU A 333 28.05 -3.80 -21.99
C GLU A 333 27.45 -5.19 -21.74
N ARG A 334 27.48 -5.66 -20.48
CA ARG A 334 26.93 -6.96 -20.04
C ARG A 334 25.44 -6.92 -19.73
N TYR A 335 24.76 -5.77 -19.69
CA TYR A 335 23.29 -5.72 -19.62
C TYR A 335 22.66 -5.96 -21.00
N SER A 336 22.87 -7.15 -21.56
CA SER A 336 22.00 -7.63 -22.64
C SER A 336 20.65 -8.06 -22.05
N LEU A 337 19.55 -7.92 -22.81
CA LEU A 337 18.22 -8.43 -22.42
C LEU A 337 18.28 -9.87 -21.91
N LYS A 338 19.15 -10.71 -22.50
CA LYS A 338 19.38 -12.10 -22.07
C LYS A 338 19.88 -12.21 -20.63
N ASN A 339 20.72 -11.29 -20.17
CA ASN A 339 21.24 -11.29 -18.80
C ASN A 339 20.22 -10.70 -17.81
N MET A 340 19.41 -9.71 -18.23
CA MET A 340 18.34 -9.18 -17.39
C MET A 340 17.27 -10.24 -17.07
N LEU A 341 16.94 -11.12 -18.02
CA LEU A 341 15.94 -12.18 -17.85
C LEU A 341 16.35 -13.31 -16.87
N HIS A 342 17.64 -13.41 -16.50
CA HIS A 342 18.18 -14.54 -15.74
C HIS A 342 18.93 -14.17 -14.44
N LEU A 343 18.90 -12.90 -14.02
CA LEU A 343 19.56 -12.49 -12.76
C LEU A 343 18.81 -13.10 -11.56
N GLN A 344 19.53 -13.90 -10.77
CA GLN A 344 19.10 -14.23 -9.41
C GLN A 344 19.30 -13.01 -8.51
N ILE A 345 18.41 -12.81 -7.53
CA ILE A 345 18.37 -11.61 -6.66
C ILE A 345 19.74 -11.27 -6.03
N ARG A 346 20.52 -12.31 -5.71
CA ARG A 346 21.84 -12.15 -5.10
C ARG A 346 22.73 -11.24 -5.94
N ASP A 347 22.67 -11.34 -7.26
CA ASP A 347 23.50 -10.56 -8.18
C ASP A 347 23.01 -9.10 -8.31
N HIS A 348 21.72 -8.82 -8.08
CA HIS A 348 21.18 -7.46 -8.11
C HIS A 348 21.65 -6.65 -6.88
N PHE A 349 21.63 -7.25 -5.69
CA PHE A 349 22.11 -6.60 -4.47
C PHE A 349 23.60 -6.19 -4.58
N TYR A 350 24.43 -6.93 -5.31
CA TYR A 350 25.84 -6.55 -5.54
C TYR A 350 26.04 -5.51 -6.65
N ALA A 351 25.05 -5.28 -7.51
CA ALA A 351 25.17 -4.41 -8.68
C ALA A 351 24.70 -2.96 -8.43
N THR A 352 23.89 -2.73 -7.40
CA THR A 352 23.36 -1.41 -7.03
C THR A 352 24.10 -0.76 -5.85
N SER A 353 25.15 -1.39 -5.34
CA SER A 353 26.18 -0.82 -4.45
C SER A 353 27.33 -0.23 -5.25
#